data_AF-A0A8H4MWY3-F1
#
_entry.id   AF-A0A8H4MWY3-F1
#
_cell.length_a   1.000
_cell.length_b   1.000
_cell.length_c   1.000
_cell.angle_alpha   90.00
_cell.angle_beta   90.00
_cell.angle_gamma   90.00
#
_symmetry.space_group_name_H-M   'P 1'
#
loop_
_entity.id
_entity.type
_entity.pdbx_description
1 polymer ?
#
loop_
_entity_poly.entity_id
_entity_poly.type
_entity_poly.pdbx_seq_one_letter_code
_entity_poly.pdbx_strand_id
1 'polypeptide(L)'
;MADPHKQSTTIEHGHFDGVPHRQTHTDQRKMPAQLLLTRSCYFPFLDLPRELRDMIYAVMLVRGDVKCIARKVTTDSTLSVKSSKIPVKQRGTFIASLHRNEGTIEYKMSYKIRTRSDLSDYISIFLINNQVYHEATRIFYLRNKFCFPGVLHYRRLPPSVCCAFLQDRTSYTLGYIRSLEIEIQPRIRSRTKCPQTGDAIITHRLLAMVEVINTNLTQLEHLSFQFIGEPPDLRKLPWPYDLEWVDVLLRLPKLKSLAVCYNNANSGRYTHSSDDVGRMVAFVSFLRSRLLKNGDQLGTRNIQVHNRHDVGLYNGFWKRKKDRVLEIKCHDNDKGKSLLQPVRRKSPRVTGVVQKRLKGENRANEERRRSVKSHFHTQGDGNAWKRYSLSKSQLRGEQWGASDVSDWDVSDDSDNDSLNGIDISGMNTSYAVDKGYLQNRDETEG
;
A
#
# COMPACT_ATOMS: atom_id res chain seq x y z
N MET A 1 31.84 -41.18 -11.45
CA MET A 1 33.13 -40.97 -10.76
C MET A 1 34.08 -40.32 -11.74
N ALA A 2 34.21 -39.01 -11.67
CA ALA A 2 35.25 -38.23 -12.36
C ALA A 2 35.37 -36.91 -11.58
N ASP A 3 36.59 -36.63 -11.13
CA ASP A 3 36.98 -35.62 -10.16
C ASP A 3 37.66 -34.46 -10.91
N PRO A 4 37.26 -33.19 -10.75
CA PRO A 4 37.97 -32.09 -11.38
C PRO A 4 38.78 -31.27 -10.35
N HIS A 5 40.10 -31.43 -10.46
CA HIS A 5 41.15 -30.41 -10.35
C HIS A 5 40.90 -29.16 -9.48
N LYS A 6 41.55 -29.16 -8.31
CA LYS A 6 41.97 -27.94 -7.58
C LYS A 6 43.07 -27.21 -8.38
N GLN A 7 42.82 -25.96 -8.76
CA GLN A 7 43.87 -25.02 -9.12
C GLN A 7 44.21 -24.15 -7.91
N SER A 8 45.46 -24.25 -7.46
CA SER A 8 46.03 -23.50 -6.34
C SER A 8 46.64 -22.21 -6.88
N THR A 9 46.06 -21.06 -6.53
CA THR A 9 46.65 -19.75 -6.82
C THR A 9 47.68 -19.39 -5.76
N THR A 10 48.94 -19.35 -6.17
CA THR A 10 50.09 -18.82 -5.44
C THR A 10 49.97 -17.30 -5.35
N ILE A 11 49.94 -16.74 -4.15
CA ILE A 11 50.01 -15.30 -3.90
C ILE A 11 51.47 -14.95 -3.59
N GLU A 12 52.09 -14.16 -4.48
CA GLU A 12 53.42 -13.60 -4.27
C GLU A 12 53.36 -12.48 -3.22
N HIS A 13 54.11 -12.67 -2.13
CA HIS A 13 54.36 -11.64 -1.13
C HIS A 13 55.46 -10.69 -1.62
N GLY A 14 55.08 -9.47 -1.99
CA GLY A 14 56.00 -8.36 -2.19
C GLY A 14 56.55 -7.84 -0.85
N HIS A 15 57.84 -8.08 -0.64
CA HIS A 15 58.68 -7.46 0.38
C HIS A 15 58.80 -5.95 0.10
N PHE A 16 58.46 -5.11 1.07
CA PHE A 16 58.79 -3.68 1.06
C PHE A 16 59.68 -3.38 2.27
N ASP A 17 60.98 -3.24 1.98
CA ASP A 17 61.99 -2.83 2.95
C ASP A 17 61.94 -1.32 3.18
N GLY A 18 61.80 -0.97 4.47
CA GLY A 18 62.53 0.05 5.22
C GLY A 18 62.73 1.47 4.66
N VAL A 19 62.25 2.46 5.42
CA VAL A 19 63.10 3.55 5.97
C VAL A 19 62.52 4.03 7.31
N PRO A 20 63.29 4.11 8.41
CA PRO A 20 62.88 4.77 9.63
C PRO A 20 63.33 6.23 9.60
N HIS A 21 62.38 7.19 9.70
CA HIS A 21 62.73 8.57 9.99
C HIS A 21 62.18 8.99 11.35
N ARG A 22 63.11 8.97 12.30
CA ARG A 22 63.00 9.45 13.67
C ARG A 22 63.25 10.96 13.65
N GLN A 23 62.20 11.76 13.80
CA GLN A 23 62.32 13.16 14.21
C GLN A 23 61.54 13.38 15.50
N THR A 24 62.28 13.36 16.59
CA THR A 24 61.87 13.87 17.90
C THR A 24 61.95 15.39 17.87
N HIS A 25 60.83 16.06 17.61
CA HIS A 25 60.66 17.47 17.95
C HIS A 25 59.64 17.57 19.09
N THR A 26 60.17 17.67 20.30
CA THR A 26 59.50 18.16 21.51
C THR A 26 59.24 19.66 21.35
N ASP A 27 58.19 19.99 20.60
CA ASP A 27 57.65 21.35 20.53
C ASP A 27 56.41 21.39 21.43
N GLN A 28 56.61 21.69 22.72
CA GLN A 28 55.52 21.98 23.69
C GLN A 28 54.89 23.33 23.32
N ARG A 29 54.19 23.38 22.18
CA ARG A 29 53.27 24.47 21.88
C ARG A 29 52.08 24.34 22.80
N LYS A 30 51.92 25.32 23.70
CA LYS A 30 50.66 25.61 24.39
C LYS A 30 49.53 25.51 23.39
N MET A 31 48.76 24.43 23.43
CA MET A 31 47.57 24.29 22.62
C MET A 31 46.61 25.43 23.00
N PRO A 32 46.12 26.22 22.04
CA PRO A 32 45.16 27.27 22.33
C PRO A 32 43.92 26.63 22.99
N ALA A 33 43.46 27.22 24.09
CA ALA A 33 42.30 26.77 24.86
C ALA A 33 40.99 26.64 24.03
N GLN A 34 41.00 27.11 22.78
CA GLN A 34 39.92 26.93 21.81
C GLN A 34 39.82 25.51 21.21
N LEU A 35 40.86 24.67 21.31
CA LEU A 35 40.81 23.25 20.90
C LEU A 35 40.16 22.33 21.96
N LEU A 36 39.86 22.84 23.16
CA LEU A 36 39.18 22.07 24.22
C LEU A 36 37.66 22.10 24.12
N LEU A 37 37.08 23.03 23.35
CA LEU A 37 35.64 23.08 23.05
C LEU A 37 35.23 22.23 21.84
N THR A 38 36.21 21.69 21.11
CA THR A 38 36.02 20.72 20.02
C THR A 38 36.41 19.29 20.44
N ARG A 39 36.38 18.98 21.75
CA ARG A 39 36.01 17.63 22.21
C ARG A 39 34.51 17.46 21.98
N SER A 40 34.08 17.61 20.75
CA SER A 40 33.66 16.49 19.92
C SER A 40 32.59 15.73 20.68
N CYS A 41 31.35 15.95 20.26
CA CYS A 41 30.18 15.21 20.67
C CYS A 41 30.31 13.74 20.20
N TYR A 42 31.34 13.04 20.66
CA TYR A 42 31.55 11.63 20.44
C TYR A 42 30.56 10.91 21.34
N PHE A 43 29.43 10.54 20.74
CA PHE A 43 28.49 9.64 21.36
C PHE A 43 28.87 8.22 20.94
N PRO A 44 29.39 7.37 21.85
CA PRO A 44 29.82 6.03 21.52
C PRO A 44 28.62 5.12 21.32
N PHE A 45 27.91 5.29 20.21
CA PHE A 45 26.65 4.60 19.93
C PHE A 45 26.79 3.08 20.01
N LEU A 46 27.93 2.53 19.57
CA LEU A 46 28.19 1.08 19.60
C LEU A 46 28.53 0.56 21.00
N ASP A 47 28.89 1.42 21.95
CA ASP A 47 29.17 1.03 23.34
C ASP A 47 27.88 0.93 24.17
N LEU A 48 26.76 1.46 23.66
CA LEU A 48 25.46 1.26 24.28
C LEU A 48 25.08 -0.23 24.29
N PRO A 49 24.41 -0.75 25.33
CA PRO A 49 23.79 -2.07 25.29
C PRO A 49 22.91 -2.28 24.06
N ARG A 50 22.84 -3.53 23.58
CA ARG A 50 22.15 -3.87 22.34
C ARG A 50 20.67 -3.46 22.37
N GLU A 51 20.05 -3.58 23.53
CA GLU A 51 18.65 -3.25 23.79
C GLU A 51 18.38 -1.76 23.54
N LEU A 52 19.28 -0.88 24.01
CA LEU A 52 19.17 0.56 23.80
C LEU A 52 19.37 0.92 22.33
N ARG A 53 20.31 0.25 21.62
CA ARG A 53 20.48 0.44 20.18
C ARG A 53 19.24 0.00 19.40
N ASP A 54 18.66 -1.15 19.74
CA ASP A 54 17.41 -1.63 19.13
C ASP A 54 16.23 -0.68 19.37
N MET A 55 16.14 -0.05 20.55
CA MET A 55 15.17 1.02 20.81
C MET A 55 15.40 2.25 19.94
N ILE A 56 16.66 2.68 19.79
CA ILE A 56 17.03 3.81 18.92
C ILE A 56 16.67 3.49 17.46
N TYR A 57 17.03 2.30 16.95
CA TYR A 57 16.64 1.87 15.61
C TYR A 57 15.12 1.82 15.45
N ALA A 58 14.39 1.34 16.47
CA ALA A 58 12.94 1.28 16.41
C ALA A 58 12.31 2.68 16.25
N VAL A 59 12.79 3.66 17.02
CA VAL A 59 12.35 5.06 16.90
C VAL A 59 12.71 5.63 15.52
N MET A 60 13.93 5.38 15.05
CA MET A 60 14.42 5.92 13.77
C MET A 60 13.74 5.29 12.55
N LEU A 61 13.43 4.00 12.57
CA LEU A 61 13.13 3.22 11.36
C LEU A 61 11.72 2.63 11.31
N VAL A 62 11.01 2.51 12.44
CA VAL A 62 9.66 1.93 12.46
C VAL A 62 8.62 3.02 12.22
N ARG A 63 7.80 2.84 11.18
CA ARG A 63 6.73 3.77 10.77
C ARG A 63 5.36 3.11 10.70
N GLY A 64 5.28 1.80 10.92
CA GLY A 64 4.08 1.01 10.72
C GLY A 64 3.89 0.71 9.25
N ASP A 65 3.64 1.73 8.43
CA ASP A 65 3.43 1.59 6.99
C ASP A 65 4.59 2.22 6.20
N VAL A 66 5.31 1.41 5.43
CA VAL A 66 6.36 1.84 4.50
C VAL A 66 5.82 1.70 3.08
N LYS A 67 5.48 2.82 2.43
CA LYS A 67 4.91 2.79 1.07
C LYS A 67 6.00 2.74 0.02
N CYS A 68 5.97 1.73 -0.84
CA CYS A 68 6.83 1.58 -2.00
C CYS A 68 6.02 1.91 -3.25
N ILE A 69 6.40 2.98 -3.95
CA ILE A 69 5.69 3.49 -5.13
C ILE A 69 6.57 3.44 -6.37
N ALA A 70 5.97 3.20 -7.54
CA ALA A 70 6.67 3.34 -8.81
C ALA A 70 7.17 4.78 -9.01
N ARG A 71 8.41 4.96 -9.46
CA ARG A 71 9.04 6.28 -9.69
C ARG A 71 9.09 6.65 -11.17
N LYS A 72 9.55 5.74 -12.02
CA LYS A 72 9.69 5.95 -13.47
C LYS A 72 9.50 4.62 -14.18
N VAL A 73 8.70 4.65 -15.24
CA VAL A 73 8.41 3.53 -16.12
C VAL A 73 8.78 4.01 -17.50
N THR A 74 9.89 3.53 -18.03
CA THR A 74 10.27 3.79 -19.42
C THR A 74 9.91 2.57 -20.25
N THR A 75 9.03 2.77 -21.22
CA THR A 75 8.77 1.85 -22.32
C THR A 75 9.65 2.27 -23.48
N ASP A 76 10.82 1.65 -23.63
CA ASP A 76 11.61 1.88 -24.84
C ASP A 76 11.07 0.95 -25.92
N SER A 77 10.48 1.51 -26.99
CA SER A 77 10.22 0.75 -28.21
C SER A 77 11.44 0.71 -29.15
N THR A 78 12.49 1.53 -28.92
CA THR A 78 13.69 1.60 -29.82
C THR A 78 15.00 2.11 -29.20
N LEU A 79 15.12 2.44 -27.90
CA LEU A 79 16.24 3.24 -27.40
C LEU A 79 17.22 2.52 -26.45
N SER A 80 18.49 2.57 -26.87
CA SER A 80 19.69 2.53 -26.05
C SER A 80 19.53 3.44 -24.82
N VAL A 81 19.41 2.80 -23.66
CA VAL A 81 19.48 3.46 -22.36
C VAL A 81 20.88 4.05 -22.22
N LYS A 82 21.06 5.34 -22.54
CA LYS A 82 22.17 6.11 -21.97
C LYS A 82 22.01 6.01 -20.45
N SER A 83 22.84 5.16 -19.85
CA SER A 83 22.97 4.94 -18.43
C SER A 83 23.24 6.28 -17.75
N SER A 84 22.17 6.99 -17.39
CA SER A 84 22.28 8.01 -16.36
C SER A 84 22.84 7.24 -15.16
N LYS A 85 24.06 7.56 -14.74
CA LYS A 85 24.68 7.00 -13.54
C LYS A 85 23.78 7.37 -12.35
N ILE A 86 22.79 6.53 -12.09
CA ILE A 86 21.89 6.63 -10.96
C ILE A 86 22.77 6.30 -9.74
N PRO A 87 23.03 7.24 -8.82
CA PRO A 87 23.94 7.01 -7.71
C PRO A 87 23.47 5.82 -6.88
N VAL A 88 24.42 5.09 -6.27
CA VAL A 88 24.20 3.89 -5.43
C VAL A 88 23.12 4.10 -4.34
N LYS A 89 22.84 5.35 -3.97
CA LYS A 89 21.70 5.78 -3.13
C LYS A 89 20.30 5.59 -3.76
N GLN A 90 20.21 5.07 -4.99
CA GLN A 90 18.97 4.84 -5.75
C GLN A 90 18.96 3.44 -6.41
N ARG A 91 19.51 2.43 -5.74
CA ARG A 91 19.41 1.03 -6.21
C ARG A 91 17.95 0.58 -6.28
N GLY A 92 17.63 -0.10 -7.38
CA GLY A 92 16.36 -0.77 -7.62
C GLY A 92 15.71 -0.40 -8.93
N THR A 93 16.37 -0.73 -10.04
CA THR A 93 15.73 -0.68 -11.36
C THR A 93 15.50 -2.10 -11.85
N PHE A 94 14.24 -2.49 -11.87
CA PHE A 94 13.74 -3.77 -12.37
C PHE A 94 13.46 -3.66 -13.87
N ILE A 95 13.78 -4.70 -14.63
CA ILE A 95 13.41 -4.81 -16.04
C ILE A 95 12.40 -5.95 -16.14
N ALA A 96 11.19 -5.62 -16.62
CA ALA A 96 10.12 -6.57 -16.85
C ALA A 96 9.92 -6.70 -18.37
N SER A 97 10.15 -7.86 -18.94
CA SER A 97 9.90 -8.10 -20.35
C SER A 97 8.47 -8.62 -20.54
N LEU A 98 7.74 -8.05 -21.50
CA LEU A 98 6.40 -8.48 -21.89
C LEU A 98 6.43 -8.97 -23.32
N HIS A 99 6.20 -10.26 -23.51
CA HIS A 99 6.00 -10.81 -24.84
C HIS A 99 4.60 -10.45 -25.36
N ARG A 100 4.53 -9.77 -26.50
CA ARG A 100 3.33 -9.63 -27.32
C ARG A 100 3.52 -10.43 -28.60
N ASN A 101 2.42 -10.77 -29.25
CA ASN A 101 2.44 -11.44 -30.56
C ASN A 101 3.24 -10.66 -31.63
N GLU A 102 3.49 -9.36 -31.42
CA GLU A 102 4.27 -8.46 -32.29
C GLU A 102 5.70 -8.17 -31.77
N GLY A 103 6.16 -8.85 -30.71
CA GLY A 103 7.50 -8.70 -30.13
C GLY A 103 7.54 -8.52 -28.61
N THR A 104 8.74 -8.51 -28.04
CA THR A 104 8.97 -8.33 -26.60
C THR A 104 9.08 -6.84 -26.25
N ILE A 105 8.16 -6.31 -25.46
CA ILE A 105 8.26 -4.96 -24.88
C ILE A 105 8.93 -5.07 -23.51
N GLU A 106 10.13 -4.53 -23.38
CA GLU A 106 10.80 -4.42 -22.08
C GLU A 106 10.40 -3.14 -21.36
N TYR A 107 9.97 -3.28 -20.10
CA TYR A 107 9.64 -2.20 -19.21
C TYR A 107 10.74 -2.07 -18.18
N LYS A 108 11.46 -0.95 -18.19
CA LYS A 108 12.38 -0.61 -17.11
C LYS A 108 11.63 0.20 -16.06
N MET A 109 11.54 -0.33 -14.85
CA MET A 109 10.80 0.25 -13.73
C MET A 109 11.72 0.46 -12.53
N SER A 110 11.66 1.63 -11.91
CA SER A 110 12.25 1.87 -10.60
C SER A 110 11.18 2.21 -9.57
N TYR A 111 11.44 1.93 -8.31
CA TYR A 111 10.56 2.33 -7.21
C TYR A 111 11.24 3.32 -6.27
N LYS A 112 10.42 4.02 -5.51
CA LYS A 112 10.84 4.91 -4.42
C LYS A 112 10.06 4.54 -3.18
N ILE A 113 10.74 4.51 -2.04
CA ILE A 113 10.08 4.44 -0.75
C ILE A 113 9.53 5.85 -0.45
N ARG A 114 8.20 5.97 -0.46
CA ARG A 114 7.50 7.16 0.00
C ARG A 114 7.17 6.98 1.47
N THR A 115 7.86 7.74 2.29
CA THR A 115 7.64 7.72 3.72
C THR A 115 6.86 8.96 4.12
N ARG A 116 6.34 9.00 5.36
CA ARG A 116 6.15 10.30 6.01
C ARG A 116 7.53 10.99 6.08
N SER A 117 7.54 12.32 6.09
CA SER A 117 8.69 13.17 5.73
C SER A 117 9.98 12.99 6.56
N ASP A 118 10.05 12.01 7.46
CA ASP A 118 11.11 11.78 8.42
C ASP A 118 11.97 10.53 8.15
N LEU A 119 11.44 9.46 7.54
CA LEU A 119 12.21 8.22 7.39
C LEU A 119 13.35 8.32 6.34
N SER A 120 13.25 9.22 5.35
CA SER A 120 14.34 9.41 4.37
C SER A 120 15.66 9.79 5.01
N ASP A 121 15.60 10.52 6.12
CA ASP A 121 16.77 11.06 6.80
C ASP A 121 17.50 9.96 7.57
N TYR A 122 16.76 8.92 8.00
CA TYR A 122 17.29 7.81 8.77
C TYR A 122 17.76 6.61 7.93
N ILE A 123 17.34 6.48 6.66
CA ILE A 123 17.77 5.35 5.80
C ILE A 123 19.30 5.31 5.60
N SER A 124 19.98 6.45 5.71
CA SER A 124 21.45 6.51 5.64
C SER A 124 22.14 5.70 6.73
N ILE A 125 21.43 5.32 7.81
CA ILE A 125 21.98 4.49 8.90
C ILE A 125 22.47 3.13 8.40
N PHE A 126 21.84 2.58 7.35
CA PHE A 126 22.25 1.32 6.73
C PHE A 126 23.63 1.41 6.05
N LEU A 127 24.16 2.62 5.84
CA LEU A 127 25.44 2.84 5.16
C LEU A 127 26.60 3.08 6.14
N ILE A 128 26.36 3.10 7.46
CA ILE A 128 27.38 3.46 8.44
C ILE A 128 28.43 2.36 8.58
N ASN A 129 28.02 1.15 8.98
CA ASN A 129 28.90 -0.01 9.09
C ASN A 129 28.08 -1.32 9.09
N ASN A 130 28.78 -2.46 8.97
CA ASN A 130 28.15 -3.78 8.88
C ASN A 130 27.32 -4.15 10.12
N GLN A 131 27.84 -3.89 11.32
CA GLN A 131 27.11 -4.21 12.55
C GLN A 131 25.78 -3.46 12.55
N VAL A 132 25.83 -2.13 12.47
CA VAL A 132 24.65 -1.24 12.42
C VAL A 132 23.69 -1.66 11.31
N TYR A 133 24.20 -2.00 10.13
CA TYR A 133 23.38 -2.52 9.04
C TYR A 133 22.59 -3.75 9.46
N HIS A 134 23.23 -4.79 10.02
CA HIS A 134 22.55 -6.01 10.45
C HIS A 134 21.56 -5.74 11.58
N GLU A 135 21.92 -4.91 12.56
CA GLU A 135 21.05 -4.58 13.69
C GLU A 135 19.80 -3.82 13.22
N ALA A 136 20.00 -2.75 12.46
CA ALA A 136 18.96 -1.86 11.97
C ALA A 136 18.06 -2.56 10.95
N THR A 137 18.63 -3.36 10.05
CA THR A 137 17.88 -4.09 9.00
C THR A 137 16.87 -5.03 9.65
N ARG A 138 17.31 -5.81 10.65
CA ARG A 138 16.41 -6.70 11.39
C ARG A 138 15.22 -5.92 11.96
N ILE A 139 15.46 -4.79 12.65
CA ILE A 139 14.38 -3.99 13.24
C ILE A 139 13.45 -3.39 12.17
N PHE A 140 14.03 -2.83 11.09
CA PHE A 140 13.28 -2.18 10.03
C PHE A 140 12.36 -3.15 9.27
N TYR A 141 12.87 -4.28 8.79
CA TYR A 141 12.07 -5.22 7.99
C TYR A 141 11.10 -6.05 8.85
N LEU A 142 11.44 -6.34 10.10
CA LEU A 142 10.61 -7.14 11.00
C LEU A 142 9.36 -6.40 11.49
N ARG A 143 9.48 -5.09 11.76
CA ARG A 143 8.42 -4.33 12.45
C ARG A 143 7.58 -3.44 11.54
N ASN A 144 7.97 -3.27 10.27
CA ASN A 144 7.20 -2.49 9.31
C ASN A 144 6.34 -3.38 8.41
N LYS A 145 5.18 -2.86 8.01
CA LYS A 145 4.37 -3.36 6.90
C LYS A 145 4.77 -2.63 5.62
N PHE A 146 5.17 -3.37 4.61
CA PHE A 146 5.52 -2.79 3.30
C PHE A 146 4.30 -2.76 2.40
N CYS A 147 3.92 -1.55 2.00
CA CYS A 147 2.70 -1.30 1.24
C CYS A 147 3.04 -0.91 -0.18
N PHE A 148 2.36 -1.49 -1.16
CA PHE A 148 2.50 -1.22 -2.58
C PHE A 148 1.18 -0.66 -3.10
N PRO A 149 0.92 0.64 -2.89
CA PRO A 149 -0.31 1.27 -3.37
C PRO A 149 -0.20 1.59 -4.86
N GLY A 150 -1.35 1.61 -5.53
CA GLY A 150 -1.50 2.16 -6.86
C GLY A 150 -1.34 3.68 -6.83
N VAL A 151 -0.58 4.21 -7.78
CA VAL A 151 -0.48 5.67 -8.01
C VAL A 151 -1.41 6.00 -9.18
N LEU A 152 -2.05 7.17 -9.18
CA LEU A 152 -3.07 7.55 -10.18
C LEU A 152 -2.69 7.24 -11.65
N HIS A 153 -1.44 7.47 -12.04
CA HIS A 153 -0.94 7.21 -13.40
C HIS A 153 -0.40 5.78 -13.62
N TYR A 154 -0.23 5.00 -12.55
CA TYR A 154 0.46 3.71 -12.53
C TYR A 154 -0.24 2.66 -11.68
N ARG A 155 -1.58 2.70 -11.60
CA ARG A 155 -2.37 1.81 -10.73
C ARG A 155 -2.18 0.31 -11.03
N ARG A 156 -1.59 -0.05 -12.17
CA ARG A 156 -1.34 -1.43 -12.62
C ARG A 156 0.06 -1.97 -12.31
N LEU A 157 0.90 -1.18 -11.64
CA LEU A 157 2.27 -1.55 -11.31
C LEU A 157 2.52 -2.12 -9.91
N PRO A 158 1.59 -2.10 -8.92
CA PRO A 158 1.99 -2.51 -7.58
C PRO A 158 2.58 -3.92 -7.46
N PRO A 159 2.07 -4.97 -8.16
CA PRO A 159 2.72 -6.29 -8.14
C PRO A 159 4.17 -6.25 -8.65
N SER A 160 4.42 -5.49 -9.72
CA SER A 160 5.78 -5.29 -10.22
C SER A 160 6.66 -4.55 -9.22
N VAL A 161 6.11 -3.55 -8.53
CA VAL A 161 6.87 -2.74 -7.56
C VAL A 161 7.23 -3.60 -6.36
N CYS A 162 6.31 -4.46 -5.94
CA CYS A 162 6.54 -5.49 -4.93
C CYS A 162 7.66 -6.44 -5.37
N CYS A 163 7.55 -7.04 -6.56
CA CYS A 163 8.57 -7.94 -7.09
C CYS A 163 9.96 -7.28 -7.14
N ALA A 164 10.06 -6.08 -7.72
CA ALA A 164 11.30 -5.30 -7.77
C ALA A 164 11.88 -5.02 -6.37
N PHE A 165 11.02 -4.61 -5.43
CA PHE A 165 11.43 -4.36 -4.06
C PHE A 165 11.99 -5.61 -3.38
N LEU A 166 11.37 -6.77 -3.60
CA LEU A 166 11.81 -8.03 -3.01
C LEU A 166 13.11 -8.53 -3.65
N GLN A 167 13.25 -8.44 -4.97
CA GLN A 167 14.47 -8.86 -5.68
C GLN A 167 15.70 -8.02 -5.35
N ASP A 168 15.52 -6.76 -4.96
CA ASP A 168 16.62 -5.88 -4.53
C ASP A 168 17.16 -6.20 -3.11
N ARG A 169 16.62 -7.22 -2.43
CA ARG A 169 17.00 -7.56 -1.06
C ARG A 169 17.72 -8.89 -1.03
N THR A 170 18.70 -8.97 -0.14
CA THR A 170 19.37 -10.23 0.15
C THR A 170 18.39 -11.19 0.80
N SER A 171 18.59 -12.50 0.61
CA SER A 171 17.78 -13.53 1.27
C SER A 171 17.76 -13.37 2.79
N TYR A 172 18.89 -12.93 3.38
CA TYR A 172 18.98 -12.57 4.80
C TYR A 172 17.95 -11.50 5.20
N THR A 173 17.81 -10.44 4.40
CA THR A 173 16.88 -9.34 4.65
C THR A 173 15.42 -9.78 4.46
N LEU A 174 15.17 -10.58 3.40
CA LEU A 174 13.85 -11.11 3.08
C LEU A 174 13.31 -12.01 4.20
N GLY A 175 14.19 -12.74 4.90
CA GLY A 175 13.85 -13.54 6.08
C GLY A 175 13.23 -12.75 7.23
N TYR A 176 13.38 -11.42 7.29
CA TYR A 176 12.76 -10.59 8.31
C TYR A 176 11.41 -10.00 7.92
N ILE A 177 11.01 -10.05 6.64
CA ILE A 177 9.73 -9.46 6.22
C ILE A 177 8.57 -10.32 6.75
N ARG A 178 7.66 -9.70 7.49
CA ARG A 178 6.47 -10.36 8.09
C ARG A 178 5.16 -9.96 7.47
N SER A 179 5.10 -8.76 6.86
CA SER A 179 3.85 -8.10 6.54
C SER A 179 3.96 -7.32 5.22
N LEU A 180 3.13 -7.70 4.25
CA LEU A 180 3.00 -7.04 2.95
C LEU A 180 1.56 -6.59 2.71
N GLU A 181 1.39 -5.45 2.04
CA GLU A 181 0.11 -4.95 1.55
C GLU A 181 0.24 -4.59 0.06
N ILE A 182 -0.57 -5.20 -0.79
CA ILE A 182 -0.44 -5.08 -2.25
C ILE A 182 -1.79 -4.63 -2.82
N GLU A 183 -1.78 -3.52 -3.56
CA GLU A 183 -2.94 -3.10 -4.33
C GLU A 183 -2.99 -3.82 -5.68
N ILE A 184 -4.12 -4.43 -6.00
CA ILE A 184 -4.34 -5.15 -7.25
C ILE A 184 -5.55 -4.53 -7.95
N GLN A 185 -5.33 -3.93 -9.11
CA GLN A 185 -6.40 -3.44 -9.95
C GLN A 185 -6.56 -4.37 -11.16
N PRO A 186 -7.39 -5.43 -11.08
CA PRO A 186 -7.69 -6.24 -12.25
C PRO A 186 -8.29 -5.34 -13.35
N ARG A 187 -8.02 -5.66 -14.63
CA ARG A 187 -8.49 -4.82 -15.72
C ARG A 187 -10.01 -4.89 -15.75
N ILE A 188 -10.64 -3.75 -15.50
CA ILE A 188 -12.06 -3.58 -15.77
C ILE A 188 -12.17 -3.66 -17.29
N ARG A 189 -12.87 -4.69 -17.80
CA ARG A 189 -13.19 -4.80 -19.22
C ARG A 189 -13.84 -3.49 -19.61
N SER A 190 -13.06 -2.63 -20.27
CA SER A 190 -13.66 -1.58 -21.08
C SER A 190 -14.58 -2.31 -22.04
N ARG A 191 -15.84 -1.88 -22.16
CA ARG A 191 -16.78 -2.42 -23.15
C ARG A 191 -16.23 -2.35 -24.59
N THR A 192 -15.09 -1.69 -24.81
CA THR A 192 -14.35 -1.74 -26.06
C THR A 192 -13.70 -3.12 -26.27
N LYS A 193 -14.05 -3.74 -27.40
CA LYS A 193 -13.82 -5.13 -27.83
C LYS A 193 -12.35 -5.58 -27.98
N CYS A 194 -11.44 -5.25 -27.06
CA CYS A 194 -10.07 -5.78 -27.07
C CYS A 194 -9.83 -6.61 -25.80
N PRO A 195 -10.23 -7.90 -25.79
CA PRO A 195 -10.38 -8.68 -24.56
C PRO A 195 -9.08 -9.27 -23.98
N GLN A 196 -7.93 -9.18 -24.66
CA GLN A 196 -6.86 -10.16 -24.41
C GLN A 196 -5.57 -9.60 -23.79
N THR A 197 -5.20 -8.35 -24.02
CA THR A 197 -3.83 -7.90 -23.71
C THR A 197 -3.58 -7.42 -22.28
N GLY A 198 -4.63 -7.24 -21.47
CA GLY A 198 -4.50 -6.61 -20.15
C GLY A 198 -4.24 -7.57 -19.02
N ASP A 199 -5.02 -8.65 -19.01
CA ASP A 199 -5.02 -9.60 -17.91
C ASP A 199 -3.74 -10.42 -17.93
N ALA A 200 -3.27 -10.86 -19.11
CA ALA A 200 -1.97 -11.53 -19.27
C ALA A 200 -0.79 -10.73 -18.67
N ILE A 201 -0.78 -9.39 -18.82
CA ILE A 201 0.28 -8.54 -18.24
C ILE A 201 0.22 -8.58 -16.71
N ILE A 202 -0.98 -8.48 -16.14
CA ILE A 202 -1.18 -8.50 -14.69
C ILE A 202 -0.84 -9.89 -14.16
N THR A 203 -1.31 -10.96 -14.82
CA THR A 203 -1.01 -12.36 -14.52
C THR A 203 0.49 -12.60 -14.47
N HIS A 204 1.23 -12.23 -15.52
CA HIS A 204 2.69 -12.41 -15.56
C HIS A 204 3.41 -11.66 -14.43
N ARG A 205 2.98 -10.43 -14.13
CA ARG A 205 3.58 -9.62 -13.05
C ARG A 205 3.27 -10.18 -11.67
N LEU A 206 2.04 -10.66 -11.46
CA LEU A 206 1.66 -11.37 -10.25
C LEU A 206 2.45 -12.67 -10.13
N LEU A 207 2.68 -13.39 -11.22
CA LEU A 207 3.37 -14.68 -11.21
C LEU A 207 4.79 -14.50 -10.71
N ALA A 208 5.56 -13.60 -11.33
CA ALA A 208 6.91 -13.29 -10.88
C ALA A 208 6.96 -12.84 -9.41
N MET A 209 5.96 -12.06 -8.97
CA MET A 209 5.87 -11.63 -7.57
C MET A 209 5.59 -12.81 -6.62
N VAL A 210 4.64 -13.68 -6.97
CA VAL A 210 4.26 -14.84 -6.16
C VAL A 210 5.41 -15.84 -6.06
N GLU A 211 6.13 -16.09 -7.16
CA GLU A 211 7.34 -16.91 -7.16
C GLU A 211 8.39 -16.37 -6.18
N VAL A 212 8.69 -15.07 -6.25
CA VAL A 212 9.65 -14.44 -5.31
C VAL A 212 9.16 -14.55 -3.86
N ILE A 213 7.86 -14.37 -3.61
CA ILE A 213 7.26 -14.53 -2.27
C ILE A 213 7.44 -15.96 -1.77
N ASN A 214 7.06 -16.96 -2.58
CA ASN A 214 7.13 -18.36 -2.21
C ASN A 214 8.56 -18.83 -1.95
N THR A 215 9.52 -18.39 -2.76
CA THR A 215 10.93 -18.77 -2.62
C THR A 215 11.61 -18.07 -1.45
N ASN A 216 11.37 -16.77 -1.24
CA ASN A 216 12.22 -15.96 -0.37
C ASN A 216 11.57 -15.51 0.94
N LEU A 217 10.23 -15.50 1.03
CA LEU A 217 9.51 -15.01 2.20
C LEU A 217 8.86 -16.16 2.99
N THR A 218 9.67 -17.16 3.34
CA THR A 218 9.24 -18.34 4.10
C THR A 218 8.65 -18.03 5.48
N GLN A 219 8.93 -16.84 6.00
CA GLN A 219 8.44 -16.35 7.29
C GLN A 219 7.38 -15.24 7.15
N LEU A 220 6.78 -15.07 5.97
CA LEU A 220 5.65 -14.15 5.79
C LEU A 220 4.46 -14.60 6.63
N GLU A 221 3.95 -13.72 7.49
CA GLU A 221 2.84 -14.05 8.39
C GLU A 221 1.55 -13.36 7.97
N HIS A 222 1.65 -12.13 7.46
CA HIS A 222 0.53 -11.29 7.10
C HIS A 222 0.63 -10.83 5.64
N LEU A 223 -0.45 -11.03 4.89
CA LEU A 223 -0.64 -10.47 3.55
C LEU A 223 -1.95 -9.70 3.51
N SER A 224 -1.90 -8.51 2.94
CA SER A 224 -3.07 -7.69 2.66
C SER A 224 -3.21 -7.45 1.16
N PHE A 225 -4.41 -7.67 0.63
CA PHE A 225 -4.76 -7.31 -0.73
C PHE A 225 -5.77 -6.17 -0.73
N GLN A 226 -5.49 -5.15 -1.54
CA GLN A 226 -6.43 -4.06 -1.84
C GLN A 226 -6.86 -4.17 -3.29
N PHE A 227 -8.05 -4.69 -3.53
CA PHE A 227 -8.62 -4.82 -4.85
C PHE A 227 -9.40 -3.57 -5.25
N ILE A 228 -9.25 -3.15 -6.50
CA ILE A 228 -10.04 -2.07 -7.08
C ILE A 228 -10.68 -2.56 -8.38
N GLY A 229 -12.01 -2.46 -8.49
CA GLY A 229 -12.72 -2.73 -9.75
C GLY A 229 -13.96 -3.59 -9.57
N GLU A 230 -14.17 -4.54 -10.49
CA GLU A 230 -15.24 -5.56 -10.39
C GLU A 230 -14.60 -6.94 -10.24
N PRO A 231 -14.99 -7.74 -9.23
CA PRO A 231 -14.44 -9.08 -9.08
C PRO A 231 -15.10 -10.02 -10.09
N PRO A 232 -14.42 -11.13 -10.41
CA PRO A 232 -15.06 -12.20 -11.16
C PRO A 232 -16.25 -12.76 -10.39
N ASP A 233 -17.26 -13.22 -11.11
CA ASP A 233 -18.42 -13.88 -10.51
C ASP A 233 -18.12 -15.38 -10.30
N LEU A 234 -17.73 -15.73 -9.07
CA LEU A 234 -17.45 -17.11 -8.67
C LEU A 234 -18.69 -17.89 -8.19
N ARG A 235 -19.88 -17.28 -8.28
CA ARG A 235 -21.12 -17.90 -7.78
C ARG A 235 -21.75 -18.86 -8.78
N LYS A 236 -21.42 -18.73 -10.07
CA LYS A 236 -21.99 -19.51 -11.18
C LYS A 236 -20.90 -20.33 -11.86
N LEU A 237 -21.27 -21.51 -12.33
CA LEU A 237 -20.41 -22.39 -13.11
C LEU A 237 -20.82 -22.37 -14.59
N PRO A 238 -19.86 -22.58 -15.53
CA PRO A 238 -18.42 -22.61 -15.28
C PRO A 238 -17.92 -21.23 -14.85
N TRP A 239 -16.84 -21.20 -14.09
CA TRP A 239 -16.18 -19.93 -13.82
C TRP A 239 -15.72 -19.27 -15.13
N PRO A 240 -15.71 -17.93 -15.19
CA PRO A 240 -15.28 -17.24 -16.40
C PRO A 240 -13.80 -17.58 -16.69
N TYR A 241 -13.47 -17.76 -17.97
CA TYR A 241 -12.13 -18.19 -18.41
C TYR A 241 -11.00 -17.19 -18.11
N ASP A 242 -11.29 -15.98 -17.62
CA ASP A 242 -10.32 -14.89 -17.38
C ASP A 242 -9.84 -14.80 -15.91
N LEU A 243 -9.74 -15.95 -15.25
CA LEU A 243 -9.33 -16.08 -13.85
C LEU A 243 -7.83 -16.38 -13.65
N GLU A 244 -7.01 -16.33 -14.71
CA GLU A 244 -5.57 -16.67 -14.63
C GLU A 244 -4.83 -15.91 -13.49
N TRP A 245 -5.15 -14.62 -13.30
CA TRP A 245 -4.51 -13.84 -12.23
C TRP A 245 -4.94 -14.30 -10.83
N VAL A 246 -6.15 -14.86 -10.70
CA VAL A 246 -6.62 -15.47 -9.46
C VAL A 246 -5.84 -16.76 -9.22
N ASP A 247 -5.61 -17.60 -10.24
CA ASP A 247 -4.81 -18.82 -10.10
C ASP A 247 -3.41 -18.54 -9.57
N VAL A 248 -2.79 -17.50 -10.11
CA VAL A 248 -1.48 -17.04 -9.65
C VAL A 248 -1.52 -16.68 -8.17
N LEU A 249 -2.54 -15.98 -7.70
CA LEU A 249 -2.66 -15.69 -6.26
C LEU A 249 -2.86 -16.96 -5.43
N LEU A 250 -3.59 -17.94 -5.95
CA LEU A 250 -3.84 -19.22 -5.29
C LEU A 250 -2.59 -20.12 -5.22
N ARG A 251 -1.47 -19.73 -5.82
CA ARG A 251 -0.15 -20.37 -5.62
C ARG A 251 0.55 -19.90 -4.35
N LEU A 252 0.04 -18.86 -3.69
CA LEU A 252 0.58 -18.42 -2.40
C LEU A 252 0.28 -19.46 -1.30
N PRO A 253 1.21 -19.68 -0.36
CA PRO A 253 0.97 -20.58 0.77
C PRO A 253 -0.12 -20.03 1.67
N LYS A 254 -0.78 -20.92 2.42
CA LYS A 254 -1.75 -20.50 3.44
C LYS A 254 -1.06 -19.68 4.54
N LEU A 255 -1.61 -18.51 4.83
CA LEU A 255 -1.04 -17.50 5.71
C LEU A 255 -1.61 -17.59 7.14
N LYS A 256 -0.87 -17.02 8.11
CA LYS A 256 -1.35 -16.86 9.49
C LYS A 256 -2.38 -15.73 9.61
N SER A 257 -2.26 -14.69 8.79
CA SER A 257 -3.22 -13.59 8.74
C SER A 257 -3.39 -13.08 7.31
N LEU A 258 -4.64 -12.84 6.94
CA LEU A 258 -5.02 -12.33 5.63
C LEU A 258 -5.96 -11.14 5.81
N ALA A 259 -5.67 -10.05 5.12
CA ALA A 259 -6.61 -8.94 4.94
C ALA A 259 -7.00 -8.80 3.47
N VAL A 260 -8.29 -8.74 3.19
CA VAL A 260 -8.79 -8.45 1.85
C VAL A 260 -9.71 -7.25 1.93
N CYS A 261 -9.37 -6.21 1.18
CA CYS A 261 -10.17 -5.00 1.03
C CYS A 261 -10.51 -4.88 -0.45
N TYR A 262 -11.79 -4.76 -0.76
CA TYR A 262 -12.27 -4.64 -2.14
C TYR A 262 -13.07 -3.35 -2.27
N ASN A 263 -12.62 -2.46 -3.16
CA ASN A 263 -13.25 -1.17 -3.42
C ASN A 263 -13.78 -1.12 -4.85
N ASN A 264 -15.09 -0.95 -5.03
CA ASN A 264 -15.67 -0.70 -6.35
C ASN A 264 -15.66 0.80 -6.67
N ALA A 265 -14.49 1.35 -7.00
CA ALA A 265 -14.31 2.78 -7.28
C ALA A 265 -14.90 3.24 -8.63
N ASN A 266 -15.43 2.33 -9.44
CA ASN A 266 -15.96 2.63 -10.77
C ASN A 266 -17.47 2.93 -10.78
N SER A 267 -18.14 2.87 -9.63
CA SER A 267 -19.60 2.92 -9.52
C SER A 267 -20.19 4.33 -9.43
N GLY A 268 -19.45 5.39 -9.73
CA GLY A 268 -19.91 6.79 -9.60
C GLY A 268 -21.19 7.17 -10.39
N ARG A 269 -21.88 6.20 -11.01
CA ARG A 269 -23.16 6.35 -11.70
C ARG A 269 -24.23 5.31 -11.31
N TYR A 270 -23.94 4.33 -10.45
CA TYR A 270 -24.86 3.22 -10.20
C TYR A 270 -25.04 2.93 -8.71
N THR A 271 -26.30 2.83 -8.29
CA THR A 271 -26.67 2.13 -7.05
C THR A 271 -26.21 0.68 -7.19
N HIS A 272 -25.35 0.23 -6.28
CA HIS A 272 -24.90 -1.16 -6.26
C HIS A 272 -26.11 -2.09 -6.09
N SER A 273 -26.27 -3.04 -7.00
CA SER A 273 -27.31 -4.06 -6.85
C SER A 273 -26.93 -5.02 -5.71
N SER A 274 -27.92 -5.66 -5.08
CA SER A 274 -27.65 -6.74 -4.12
C SER A 274 -26.82 -7.87 -4.76
N ASP A 275 -26.95 -8.06 -6.07
CA ASP A 275 -26.16 -9.03 -6.84
C ASP A 275 -24.67 -8.66 -6.88
N ASP A 276 -24.33 -7.38 -7.04
CA ASP A 276 -22.95 -6.90 -7.00
C ASP A 276 -22.29 -7.13 -5.64
N VAL A 277 -23.03 -6.83 -4.56
CA VAL A 277 -22.58 -7.07 -3.19
C VAL A 277 -22.34 -8.57 -2.99
N GLY A 278 -23.29 -9.41 -3.36
CA GLY A 278 -23.19 -10.87 -3.25
C GLY A 278 -21.97 -11.43 -3.99
N ARG A 279 -21.74 -10.98 -5.23
CA ARG A 279 -20.56 -11.33 -6.06
C ARG A 279 -19.25 -10.98 -5.37
N MET A 280 -19.12 -9.77 -4.86
CA MET A 280 -17.89 -9.33 -4.20
C MET A 280 -17.63 -10.05 -2.87
N VAL A 281 -18.69 -10.28 -2.07
CA VAL A 281 -18.58 -11.06 -0.82
C VAL A 281 -18.18 -12.50 -1.13
N ALA A 282 -18.75 -13.12 -2.15
CA ALA A 282 -18.37 -14.47 -2.58
C ALA A 282 -16.90 -14.55 -2.99
N PHE A 283 -16.40 -13.56 -3.73
CA PHE A 283 -14.99 -13.48 -4.11
C PHE A 283 -14.04 -13.33 -2.89
N VAL A 284 -14.38 -12.45 -1.95
CA VAL A 284 -13.61 -12.27 -0.70
C VAL A 284 -13.63 -13.55 0.14
N SER A 285 -14.79 -14.20 0.25
CA SER A 285 -14.94 -15.49 0.93
C SER A 285 -14.09 -16.58 0.29
N PHE A 286 -14.03 -16.62 -1.04
CA PHE A 286 -13.22 -17.57 -1.80
C PHE A 286 -11.72 -17.37 -1.56
N LEU A 287 -11.21 -16.14 -1.70
CA LEU A 287 -9.79 -15.86 -1.44
C LEU A 287 -9.42 -16.23 0.00
N ARG A 288 -10.30 -15.94 0.96
CA ARG A 288 -10.07 -16.29 2.35
C ARG A 288 -10.00 -17.80 2.59
N SER A 289 -10.91 -18.58 2.02
CA SER A 289 -10.90 -20.03 2.22
C SER A 289 -9.65 -20.71 1.64
N ARG A 290 -9.05 -20.10 0.60
CA ARG A 290 -7.86 -20.63 -0.06
C ARG A 290 -6.55 -20.15 0.54
N LEU A 291 -6.46 -18.87 0.91
CA LEU A 291 -5.20 -18.23 1.30
C LEU A 291 -5.00 -18.11 2.82
N LEU A 292 -6.05 -18.28 3.63
CA LEU A 292 -5.95 -18.25 5.10
C LEU A 292 -5.95 -19.67 5.67
N LYS A 293 -5.07 -19.96 6.62
CA LYS A 293 -5.14 -21.21 7.40
C LYS A 293 -6.49 -21.29 8.12
N ASN A 294 -7.20 -22.41 7.96
CA ASN A 294 -8.57 -22.60 8.48
C ASN A 294 -9.61 -21.57 7.98
N GLY A 295 -9.33 -20.88 6.87
CA GLY A 295 -10.22 -19.85 6.34
C GLY A 295 -11.53 -20.39 5.77
N ASP A 296 -11.56 -21.66 5.38
CA ASP A 296 -12.71 -22.39 4.85
C ASP A 296 -13.87 -22.50 5.85
N GLN A 297 -13.54 -22.54 7.15
CA GLN A 297 -14.53 -22.62 8.23
C GLN A 297 -15.24 -21.29 8.52
N LEU A 298 -14.78 -20.19 7.91
CA LEU A 298 -15.27 -18.85 8.23
C LEU A 298 -16.51 -18.44 7.42
N GLY A 299 -16.79 -19.08 6.27
CA GLY A 299 -17.94 -18.71 5.42
C GLY A 299 -17.96 -17.22 5.09
N THR A 300 -19.00 -16.49 5.50
CA THR A 300 -19.10 -15.02 5.41
C THR A 300 -18.85 -14.28 6.73
N ARG A 301 -18.57 -15.00 7.82
CA ARG A 301 -18.29 -14.42 9.15
C ARG A 301 -17.16 -13.40 9.05
N ASN A 302 -17.23 -12.28 9.79
CA ASN A 302 -16.24 -11.20 9.81
C ASN A 302 -16.04 -10.40 8.50
N ILE A 303 -16.76 -10.72 7.41
CA ILE A 303 -16.76 -9.88 6.22
C ILE A 303 -17.67 -8.67 6.51
N GLN A 304 -17.11 -7.48 6.41
CA GLN A 304 -17.85 -6.23 6.59
C GLN A 304 -18.08 -5.57 5.24
N VAL A 305 -19.32 -5.18 4.98
CA VAL A 305 -19.73 -4.47 3.76
C VAL A 305 -20.16 -3.06 4.14
N HIS A 306 -19.51 -2.07 3.54
CA HIS A 306 -19.76 -0.66 3.79
C HIS A 306 -20.02 0.06 2.48
N ASN A 307 -20.94 1.03 2.49
CA ASN A 307 -21.05 2.00 1.41
C ASN A 307 -20.48 3.34 1.89
N ARG A 308 -19.29 3.73 1.41
CA ARG A 308 -18.52 4.88 1.95
C ARG A 308 -18.24 5.93 0.90
N HIS A 309 -18.22 7.21 1.27
CA HIS A 309 -17.78 8.25 0.35
C HIS A 309 -16.33 8.05 -0.12
N ASP A 310 -16.08 8.22 -1.42
CA ASP A 310 -14.72 8.25 -1.95
C ASP A 310 -14.01 9.53 -1.53
N VAL A 311 -13.17 9.44 -0.50
CA VAL A 311 -12.38 10.58 0.01
C VAL A 311 -11.19 10.90 -0.90
N GLY A 312 -10.82 10.00 -1.82
CA GLY A 312 -9.55 10.04 -2.56
C GLY A 312 -9.61 10.66 -3.95
N LEU A 313 -10.76 10.63 -4.63
CA LEU A 313 -10.84 11.04 -6.04
C LEU A 313 -11.13 12.54 -6.26
N TYR A 314 -11.75 13.23 -5.31
CA TYR A 314 -12.14 14.62 -5.50
C TYR A 314 -11.69 15.49 -4.32
N ASN A 315 -10.74 16.38 -4.61
CA ASN A 315 -10.32 17.45 -3.70
C ASN A 315 -11.48 18.44 -3.50
N GLY A 316 -12.41 18.11 -2.61
CA GLY A 316 -13.34 19.06 -2.03
C GLY A 316 -14.82 18.74 -2.21
N PHE A 317 -15.50 18.60 -1.07
CA PHE A 317 -16.86 19.07 -0.79
C PHE A 317 -18.09 18.27 -1.26
N TRP A 318 -17.96 17.10 -1.87
CA TRP A 318 -19.14 16.35 -2.33
C TRP A 318 -19.44 15.13 -1.46
N LYS A 319 -20.36 15.30 -0.50
CA LYS A 319 -21.17 14.22 0.08
C LYS A 319 -22.40 14.07 -0.80
N ARG A 320 -22.35 13.28 -1.87
CA ARG A 320 -23.55 12.90 -2.61
C ARG A 320 -23.70 11.39 -2.56
N LYS A 321 -24.93 10.88 -2.51
CA LYS A 321 -25.24 9.44 -2.62
C LYS A 321 -24.56 8.75 -3.80
N LYS A 322 -24.36 9.45 -4.92
CA LYS A 322 -23.67 8.94 -6.12
C LYS A 322 -22.14 8.80 -5.99
N ASP A 323 -21.54 9.42 -4.98
CA ASP A 323 -20.09 9.41 -4.75
C ASP A 323 -19.69 8.37 -3.68
N ARG A 324 -20.60 7.44 -3.37
CA ARG A 324 -20.33 6.34 -2.45
C ARG A 324 -19.75 5.15 -3.20
N VAL A 325 -18.69 4.60 -2.63
CA VAL A 325 -17.97 3.42 -3.05
C VAL A 325 -18.34 2.28 -2.12
N LEU A 326 -18.79 1.18 -2.72
CA LEU A 326 -18.91 -0.09 -2.01
C LEU A 326 -17.53 -0.62 -1.65
N GLU A 327 -17.31 -0.77 -0.35
CA GLU A 327 -16.09 -1.25 0.27
C GLU A 327 -16.40 -2.53 1.05
N ILE A 328 -15.75 -3.63 0.68
CA ILE A 328 -15.88 -4.92 1.37
C ILE A 328 -14.54 -5.26 2.00
N LYS A 329 -14.55 -5.54 3.30
CA LYS A 329 -13.34 -5.76 4.09
C LYS A 329 -13.44 -7.05 4.90
N CYS A 330 -12.37 -7.82 4.89
CA CYS A 330 -12.07 -8.82 5.91
C CYS A 330 -10.62 -8.66 6.36
N HIS A 331 -10.36 -8.95 7.63
CA HIS A 331 -9.00 -9.10 8.16
C HIS A 331 -9.10 -10.12 9.28
N ASP A 332 -8.61 -11.32 9.02
CA ASP A 332 -8.73 -12.46 9.92
C ASP A 332 -7.35 -13.10 10.16
N ASN A 333 -7.26 -13.89 11.23
CA ASN A 333 -6.12 -14.77 11.49
C ASN A 333 -6.50 -16.25 11.37
N ASP A 334 -5.50 -17.11 11.47
CA ASP A 334 -5.58 -18.58 11.41
C ASP A 334 -6.44 -19.23 12.50
N LYS A 335 -6.81 -18.47 13.54
CA LYS A 335 -7.75 -18.86 14.60
C LYS A 335 -9.18 -18.38 14.32
N GLY A 336 -9.44 -17.78 13.16
CA GLY A 336 -10.74 -17.24 12.80
C GLY A 336 -11.16 -15.97 13.55
N LYS A 337 -10.24 -15.33 14.29
CA LYS A 337 -10.48 -14.07 14.98
C LYS A 337 -10.33 -12.92 13.98
N SER A 338 -11.35 -12.04 13.95
CA SER A 338 -11.23 -10.80 13.20
C SER A 338 -10.21 -9.86 13.84
N LEU A 339 -9.30 -9.34 13.03
CA LEU A 339 -8.33 -8.31 13.35
C LEU A 339 -8.75 -6.93 12.82
N LEU A 340 -9.89 -6.85 12.13
CA LEU A 340 -10.50 -5.57 11.80
C LEU A 340 -10.74 -4.80 13.10
N GLN A 341 -10.26 -3.56 13.14
CA GLN A 341 -10.64 -2.68 14.22
C GLN A 341 -12.16 -2.52 14.20
N PRO A 342 -12.83 -2.53 15.37
CA PRO A 342 -14.23 -2.13 15.45
C PRO A 342 -14.37 -0.81 14.72
N VAL A 343 -15.42 -0.69 13.90
CA VAL A 343 -15.66 0.52 13.12
C VAL A 343 -15.89 1.66 14.10
N ARG A 344 -14.83 2.38 14.44
CA ARG A 344 -14.93 3.63 15.19
C ARG A 344 -15.41 4.67 14.20
N ARG A 345 -16.60 5.24 14.43
CA ARG A 345 -17.09 6.41 13.67
C ARG A 345 -15.99 7.45 13.70
N LYS A 346 -15.43 7.78 12.54
CA LYS A 346 -14.35 8.75 12.45
C LYS A 346 -15.03 10.11 12.36
N SER A 347 -15.23 10.74 13.52
CA SER A 347 -15.66 12.14 13.57
C SER A 347 -14.88 12.95 12.52
N PRO A 348 -15.57 13.74 11.69
CA PRO A 348 -14.95 14.36 10.53
C PRO A 348 -13.70 15.14 10.94
N ARG A 349 -12.56 14.78 10.36
CA ARG A 349 -11.23 15.38 10.63
C ARG A 349 -11.09 16.83 10.13
N VAL A 350 -12.18 17.48 9.73
CA VAL A 350 -12.13 18.88 9.34
C VAL A 350 -12.22 19.73 10.59
N THR A 351 -11.06 20.13 11.12
CA THR A 351 -10.93 21.22 12.08
C THR A 351 -11.65 22.44 11.51
N GLY A 352 -12.76 22.84 12.13
CA GLY A 352 -13.56 24.00 11.71
C GLY A 352 -14.99 23.72 11.24
N VAL A 353 -15.42 22.46 11.10
CA VAL A 353 -16.84 22.13 10.93
C VAL A 353 -17.44 21.84 12.31
N VAL A 354 -17.60 22.91 13.09
CA VAL A 354 -18.54 22.90 14.22
C VAL A 354 -19.77 23.65 13.73
N GLN A 355 -20.84 22.94 13.44
CA GLN A 355 -22.15 23.58 13.44
C GLN A 355 -23.06 22.82 14.41
N LYS A 356 -22.99 23.22 15.69
CA LYS A 356 -24.02 22.90 16.67
C LYS A 356 -25.34 23.43 16.13
N ARG A 357 -26.25 22.55 15.70
CA ARG A 357 -27.64 22.90 15.49
C ARG A 357 -28.22 23.26 16.86
N LEU A 358 -28.36 24.55 17.12
CA LEU A 358 -29.04 25.04 18.31
C LEU A 358 -30.55 24.75 18.13
N LYS A 359 -30.99 23.55 18.54
CA LYS A 359 -32.42 23.26 18.75
C LYS A 359 -32.82 23.91 20.07
N GLY A 360 -33.79 24.81 19.98
CA GLY A 360 -34.34 25.56 21.12
C GLY A 360 -34.39 27.05 20.80
N GLU A 361 -35.59 27.63 20.89
CA GLU A 361 -35.87 29.07 20.87
C GLU A 361 -35.37 29.76 22.14
N ASN A 362 -34.18 29.42 22.61
CA ASN A 362 -33.61 30.09 23.77
C ASN A 362 -32.81 31.30 23.31
N ARG A 363 -33.00 32.43 23.98
CA ARG A 363 -32.44 33.75 23.60
C ARG A 363 -30.92 33.74 23.41
N ALA A 364 -30.21 32.88 24.15
CA ALA A 364 -28.77 32.63 24.02
C ALA A 364 -28.37 32.03 22.65
N ASN A 365 -29.28 31.32 21.99
CA ASN A 365 -29.08 30.78 20.65
C ASN A 365 -29.23 31.87 19.58
N GLU A 366 -29.96 32.92 19.89
CA GLU A 366 -30.20 34.04 18.98
C GLU A 366 -29.00 34.99 18.93
N GLU A 367 -28.33 35.25 20.05
CA GLU A 367 -27.05 35.95 20.09
C GLU A 367 -25.94 35.18 19.37
N ARG A 368 -25.87 33.86 19.55
CA ARG A 368 -24.96 33.02 18.76
C ARG A 368 -25.30 33.03 17.27
N ARG A 369 -26.59 33.02 16.90
CA ARG A 369 -27.04 33.17 15.50
C ARG A 369 -26.64 34.53 14.92
N ARG A 370 -26.72 35.62 15.69
CA ARG A 370 -26.28 36.96 15.26
C ARG A 370 -24.76 37.06 15.10
N SER A 371 -24.00 36.51 16.05
CA SER A 371 -22.54 36.40 15.95
C SER A 371 -22.11 35.63 14.69
N VAL A 372 -22.76 34.51 14.40
CA VAL A 372 -22.48 33.69 13.21
C VAL A 372 -22.93 34.41 11.94
N LYS A 373 -24.13 35.03 11.88
CA LYS A 373 -24.67 35.75 10.71
C LYS A 373 -23.75 36.87 10.18
N SER A 374 -22.93 37.49 11.02
CA SER A 374 -21.98 38.54 10.59
C SER A 374 -20.98 38.09 9.51
N HIS A 375 -20.81 36.77 9.30
CA HIS A 375 -19.88 36.20 8.31
C HIS A 375 -20.59 35.45 7.16
N PHE A 376 -21.90 35.62 6.98
CA PHE A 376 -22.70 34.91 5.95
C PHE A 376 -23.40 35.89 5.01
N HIS A 377 -23.38 35.60 3.71
CA HIS A 377 -24.30 36.24 2.77
C HIS A 377 -25.63 35.49 2.78
N THR A 378 -26.69 36.18 3.18
CA THR A 378 -28.07 35.73 2.99
C THR A 378 -28.56 36.22 1.63
N GLN A 379 -29.00 35.31 0.76
CA GLN A 379 -29.96 35.67 -0.30
C GLN A 379 -31.37 35.61 0.30
N GLY A 380 -32.31 36.31 -0.35
CA GLY A 380 -33.64 36.67 0.18
C GLY A 380 -34.62 35.52 0.44
N ASP A 381 -34.17 34.28 0.41
CA ASP A 381 -34.93 33.05 0.65
C ASP A 381 -34.74 32.49 2.07
N GLY A 382 -34.03 33.21 2.95
CA GLY A 382 -33.89 32.84 4.37
C GLY A 382 -32.83 31.76 4.65
N ASN A 383 -32.16 31.24 3.62
CA ASN A 383 -31.09 30.26 3.76
C ASN A 383 -29.72 30.97 3.78
N ALA A 384 -28.92 30.72 4.83
CA ALA A 384 -27.58 31.26 4.97
C ALA A 384 -26.53 30.18 4.65
N TRP A 385 -25.65 30.44 3.69
CA TRP A 385 -24.57 29.52 3.30
C TRP A 385 -23.20 30.18 3.46
N LYS A 386 -22.20 29.39 3.85
CA LYS A 386 -20.80 29.84 3.92
C LYS A 386 -20.12 29.60 2.58
N ARG A 387 -19.83 30.65 1.81
CA ARG A 387 -19.02 30.54 0.60
C ARG A 387 -17.55 30.46 1.02
N TYR A 388 -16.94 29.28 0.95
CA TYR A 388 -15.49 29.20 1.03
C TYR A 388 -14.91 29.83 -0.24
N SER A 389 -14.35 31.03 -0.10
CA SER A 389 -13.60 31.72 -1.16
C SER A 389 -12.30 30.95 -1.41
N LEU A 390 -12.37 29.92 -2.25
CA LEU A 390 -11.21 29.50 -3.04
C LEU A 390 -11.01 30.55 -4.14
N SER A 391 -9.76 30.91 -4.40
CA SER A 391 -9.37 31.94 -5.36
C SER A 391 -10.16 31.82 -6.67
N LYS A 392 -10.75 32.93 -7.11
CA LYS A 392 -11.65 33.09 -8.27
C LYS A 392 -11.15 32.54 -9.62
N SER A 393 -9.96 31.95 -9.71
CA SER A 393 -9.32 31.58 -10.98
C SER A 393 -9.70 30.20 -11.55
N GLN A 394 -10.51 29.37 -10.87
CA GLN A 394 -10.77 27.99 -11.35
C GLN A 394 -12.23 27.61 -11.62
N LEU A 395 -13.20 28.51 -11.54
CA LEU A 395 -14.61 28.13 -11.68
C LEU A 395 -15.35 28.99 -12.72
N ARG A 396 -15.18 28.63 -14.00
CA ARG A 396 -16.12 29.03 -15.05
C ARG A 396 -17.24 28.00 -15.15
N GLY A 397 -18.45 28.39 -14.76
CA GLY A 397 -19.66 27.98 -15.49
C GLY A 397 -20.47 26.75 -15.02
N GLU A 398 -20.01 25.92 -14.08
CA GLU A 398 -20.88 24.85 -13.58
C GLU A 398 -21.83 25.38 -12.49
N GLN A 399 -23.14 25.39 -12.79
CA GLN A 399 -24.18 25.56 -11.78
C GLN A 399 -24.04 24.46 -10.74
N TRP A 400 -23.85 24.86 -9.48
CA TRP A 400 -23.81 23.97 -8.35
C TRP A 400 -25.25 23.53 -8.14
N GLY A 401 -25.60 22.34 -8.64
CA GLY A 401 -26.93 21.76 -8.43
C GLY A 401 -27.26 21.81 -6.94
N ALA A 402 -28.46 22.30 -6.62
CA ALA A 402 -28.97 22.34 -5.26
C ALA A 402 -28.68 20.98 -4.62
N SER A 403 -27.88 21.00 -3.55
CA SER A 403 -27.72 19.85 -2.66
C SER A 403 -29.13 19.47 -2.26
N ASP A 404 -29.55 18.29 -2.68
CA ASP A 404 -30.70 17.61 -2.14
C ASP A 404 -30.67 17.75 -0.62
N VAL A 405 -31.79 18.24 -0.08
CA VAL A 405 -32.00 18.70 1.30
C VAL A 405 -31.80 17.57 2.35
N SER A 406 -31.25 16.42 1.93
CA SER A 406 -31.07 15.19 2.70
C SER A 406 -29.63 14.79 3.02
N ASP A 407 -28.58 15.38 2.42
CA ASP A 407 -27.19 14.90 2.61
C ASP A 407 -26.31 15.83 3.50
N TRP A 408 -26.87 16.95 3.98
CA TRP A 408 -26.29 17.78 5.06
C TRP A 408 -27.29 17.94 6.21
N ASP A 409 -27.81 16.82 6.68
CA ASP A 409 -28.51 16.74 7.93
C ASP A 409 -27.52 17.04 9.07
N VAL A 410 -27.53 18.26 9.61
CA VAL A 410 -26.71 18.64 10.78
C VAL A 410 -27.22 17.99 12.09
N SER A 411 -28.28 17.17 12.01
CA SER A 411 -28.80 16.34 13.12
C SER A 411 -28.14 14.96 13.20
N ASP A 412 -27.27 14.59 12.26
CA ASP A 412 -26.64 13.27 12.19
C ASP A 412 -25.19 13.23 12.72
N ASP A 413 -24.76 14.27 13.44
CA ASP A 413 -23.38 14.45 13.91
C ASP A 413 -22.30 14.38 12.80
N SER A 414 -22.67 14.76 11.57
CA SER A 414 -21.77 15.00 10.43
C SER A 414 -21.03 13.79 9.87
N ASP A 415 -21.41 12.55 10.20
CA ASP A 415 -20.96 11.33 9.49
C ASP A 415 -21.80 10.05 9.70
N ASN A 416 -22.95 10.10 10.41
CA ASN A 416 -23.66 8.87 10.81
C ASN A 416 -24.13 8.01 9.62
N ASP A 417 -24.34 8.60 8.46
CA ASP A 417 -24.78 7.92 7.23
C ASP A 417 -23.63 7.41 6.34
N SER A 418 -22.38 7.76 6.69
CA SER A 418 -21.17 7.44 5.93
C SER A 418 -20.70 5.99 6.14
N LEU A 419 -21.32 5.31 7.11
CA LEU A 419 -21.04 3.94 7.52
C LEU A 419 -22.35 3.15 7.60
N ASN A 420 -23.10 3.13 6.50
CA ASN A 420 -24.20 2.20 6.36
C ASN A 420 -23.61 0.80 6.16
N GLY A 421 -23.51 0.05 7.25
CA GLY A 421 -23.28 -1.39 7.19
C GLY A 421 -24.41 -2.01 6.36
N ILE A 422 -24.05 -2.71 5.29
CA ILE A 422 -25.03 -3.42 4.47
C ILE A 422 -25.24 -4.79 5.12
N ASP A 423 -26.48 -5.08 5.49
CA ASP A 423 -26.84 -6.43 5.90
C ASP A 423 -26.74 -7.35 4.68
N ILE A 424 -25.92 -8.38 4.80
CA ILE A 424 -25.70 -9.39 3.77
C ILE A 424 -26.62 -10.61 3.97
N SER A 425 -27.43 -10.63 5.03
CA SER A 425 -28.43 -11.68 5.24
C SER A 425 -29.43 -11.71 4.07
N GLY A 426 -29.59 -12.87 3.43
CA GLY A 426 -30.43 -13.04 2.25
C GLY A 426 -29.76 -12.72 0.89
N MET A 427 -28.49 -12.27 0.87
CA MET A 427 -27.74 -12.13 -0.38
C MET A 427 -27.13 -13.48 -0.80
N ASN A 428 -27.04 -13.73 -2.12
CA ASN A 428 -26.28 -14.88 -2.62
C ASN A 428 -24.77 -14.59 -2.53
N THR A 429 -24.18 -14.98 -1.40
CA THR A 429 -22.77 -14.77 -1.06
C THR A 429 -21.92 -16.03 -1.16
N SER A 430 -22.52 -17.16 -1.53
CA SER A 430 -21.83 -18.44 -1.67
C SER A 430 -21.12 -18.50 -3.02
N TYR A 431 -19.87 -18.98 -3.04
CA TYR A 431 -19.17 -19.30 -4.28
C TYR A 431 -19.38 -20.77 -4.63
N ALA A 432 -19.45 -21.08 -5.92
CA ALA A 432 -19.42 -22.46 -6.41
C ALA A 432 -17.97 -22.90 -6.57
N VAL A 433 -17.62 -24.13 -6.16
CA VAL A 433 -16.28 -24.67 -6.38
C VAL A 433 -16.25 -25.36 -7.74
N ASP A 434 -15.56 -24.76 -8.70
CA ASP A 434 -15.29 -25.40 -9.99
C ASP A 434 -14.17 -26.44 -9.83
N LYS A 435 -14.57 -27.70 -9.60
CA LYS A 435 -13.61 -28.81 -9.40
C LYS A 435 -12.76 -29.06 -10.64
N GLY A 436 -13.34 -28.96 -11.83
CA GLY A 436 -12.61 -29.17 -13.08
C GLY A 436 -11.55 -28.09 -13.29
N TYR A 437 -11.90 -26.83 -13.02
CA TYR A 437 -10.95 -25.72 -13.04
C TYR A 437 -9.77 -25.92 -12.07
N LEU A 438 -10.04 -26.36 -10.84
CA LEU A 438 -8.99 -26.58 -9.84
C LEU A 438 -8.15 -27.84 -10.12
N GLN A 439 -8.75 -28.92 -10.66
CA GLN A 439 -8.04 -30.14 -11.02
C GLN A 439 -7.08 -29.92 -12.20
N ASN A 440 -7.53 -29.25 -13.25
CA ASN A 440 -6.68 -28.88 -14.39
C ASN A 440 -5.45 -28.05 -13.96
N ARG A 441 -5.58 -27.31 -12.85
CA ARG A 441 -4.47 -26.58 -12.27
C ARG A 441 -3.50 -27.50 -11.53
N ASP A 442 -3.99 -28.37 -10.65
CA ASP A 442 -3.11 -29.28 -9.89
C ASP A 442 -2.33 -30.22 -10.84
N GLU A 443 -2.92 -30.60 -11.98
CA GLU A 443 -2.28 -31.41 -13.02
C GLU A 443 -1.21 -30.66 -13.83
N THR A 444 -1.24 -29.33 -13.89
CA THR A 444 -0.22 -28.54 -14.60
C THR A 444 0.95 -28.12 -13.70
N GLU A 445 0.83 -28.30 -12.38
CA GLU A 445 1.87 -27.96 -11.39
C GLU A 445 2.68 -29.20 -10.90
N GLY A 446 2.26 -30.42 -11.22
CA GLY A 446 2.98 -31.68 -10.97
C GLY A 446 3.80 -32.13 -12.16
#